data_AF-A0A915Z1W2-F1
#
_entry.id   AF-A0A915Z1W2-F1
#
_cell.length_a   1.000
_cell.length_b   1.000
_cell.length_c   1.000
_cell.angle_alpha   90.00
_cell.angle_beta   90.00
_cell.angle_gamma   90.00
#
_symmetry.space_group_name_H-M   'P 1'
#
loop_
_entity.id
_entity.type
_entity.pdbx_description
1 polymer ?
#
loop_
_entity_poly.entity_id
_entity_poly.type
_entity_poly.pdbx_seq_one_letter_code
_entity_poly.pdbx_strand_id
1 'polypeptide(L)'
;MHTVLDNITIKEVVRELKIQREVDFHDNIIRCYGLTKLESDNHNNYWLVMEYADGGSLRSYLKKNFSRLTWDDKYNMAYQLSCAVSCLHNEGIVHRDLHSGEEYDVGLALDISQGIRETVVPDTPNEYIKIYTKCWDGEPDNRPTIYQYQ
;
A
#
# COMPACT_ATOMS: atom_id res chain seq x y z
N MET A 1 -0.97 8.79 -15.68
CA MET A 1 0.18 7.93 -15.99
C MET A 1 -0.03 7.41 -17.41
N HIS A 2 0.95 7.53 -18.32
CA HIS A 2 0.87 7.06 -19.72
C HIS A 2 1.73 5.81 -19.85
N THR A 3 1.16 4.71 -20.37
CA THR A 3 1.86 3.45 -20.61
C THR A 3 1.40 2.89 -21.95
N VAL A 4 2.34 2.52 -22.81
CA VAL A 4 2.05 1.75 -24.03
C VAL A 4 1.63 0.34 -23.59
N LEU A 5 0.39 -0.04 -23.88
CA LEU A 5 -0.21 -1.29 -23.42
C LEU A 5 0.12 -2.43 -24.40
N ASP A 6 0.96 -3.38 -23.99
CA ASP A 6 1.07 -4.66 -24.68
C ASP A 6 0.05 -5.69 -24.10
N ASN A 7 -0.03 -6.88 -24.69
CA ASN A 7 -1.01 -7.90 -24.28
C ASN A 7 -0.77 -8.42 -22.84
N ILE A 8 0.47 -8.33 -22.32
CA ILE A 8 0.79 -8.67 -20.93
C ILE A 8 0.26 -7.55 -20.03
N THR A 9 0.50 -6.29 -20.39
CA THR A 9 0.00 -5.13 -19.65
C THR A 9 -1.53 -5.12 -19.56
N ILE A 10 -2.23 -5.49 -20.64
CA ILE A 10 -3.71 -5.56 -20.64
C ILE A 10 -4.21 -6.63 -19.67
N LYS A 11 -3.57 -7.81 -19.61
CA LYS A 11 -3.98 -8.87 -18.67
C LYS A 11 -3.78 -8.45 -17.21
N GLU A 12 -2.70 -7.74 -16.92
CA GLU A 12 -2.44 -7.20 -15.59
C GLU A 12 -3.48 -6.14 -15.22
N VAL A 13 -3.79 -5.20 -16.11
CA VAL A 13 -4.84 -4.20 -15.91
C VAL A 13 -6.20 -4.85 -15.68
N VAL A 14 -6.58 -5.86 -16.47
CA VAL A 14 -7.85 -6.58 -16.29
C VAL A 14 -7.89 -7.32 -14.96
N ARG A 15 -6.77 -7.92 -14.52
CA ARG A 15 -6.68 -8.59 -13.22
C ARG A 15 -6.87 -7.58 -12.09
N GLU A 16 -6.22 -6.44 -12.16
CA GLU A 16 -6.30 -5.39 -11.14
C GLU A 16 -7.72 -4.81 -11.03
N LEU A 17 -8.37 -4.55 -12.17
CA LEU A 17 -9.75 -4.09 -12.21
C LEU A 17 -10.74 -5.09 -11.61
N LYS A 18 -10.50 -6.39 -11.78
CA LYS A 18 -11.35 -7.43 -11.16
C LYS A 18 -11.21 -7.40 -9.64
N ILE A 19 -9.97 -7.39 -9.16
CA ILE A 19 -9.65 -7.30 -7.73
C ILE A 19 -10.28 -6.05 -7.12
N GLN A 20 -10.09 -4.87 -7.73
CA GLN A 20 -10.65 -3.62 -7.21
C GLN A 20 -12.17 -3.65 -7.10
N ARG A 21 -12.89 -4.30 -8.03
CA ARG A 21 -14.35 -4.44 -7.95
C ARG A 21 -14.82 -5.39 -6.86
N GLU A 22 -13.98 -6.33 -6.43
CA GLU A 22 -14.31 -7.24 -5.33
C GLU A 22 -14.22 -6.52 -3.97
N VAL A 23 -13.38 -5.48 -3.86
CA VAL A 23 -13.07 -4.81 -2.59
C VAL A 23 -13.48 -3.33 -2.54
N ASP A 24 -14.23 -2.85 -3.53
CA ASP A 24 -14.64 -1.43 -3.65
C ASP A 24 -15.62 -0.97 -2.57
N PHE A 25 -16.13 -1.90 -1.76
CA PHE A 25 -17.03 -1.64 -0.64
C PHE A 25 -16.32 -1.11 0.61
N HIS A 26 -14.98 -1.20 0.69
CA HIS A 26 -14.23 -0.85 1.89
C HIS A 26 -13.71 0.59 1.86
N ASP A 27 -14.08 1.41 2.86
CA ASP A 27 -13.78 2.85 2.91
C ASP A 27 -12.28 3.20 2.89
N ASN A 28 -11.41 2.29 3.32
CA ASN A 28 -9.95 2.47 3.27
C ASN A 28 -9.28 1.98 1.97
N ILE A 29 -10.06 1.65 0.92
CA ILE A 29 -9.55 1.28 -0.40
C ILE A 29 -10.07 2.30 -1.42
N ILE A 30 -9.16 2.87 -2.21
CA ILE A 30 -9.50 3.84 -3.26
C ILE A 30 -10.41 3.17 -4.29
N ARG A 31 -11.58 3.78 -4.54
CA ARG A 31 -12.52 3.27 -5.51
C ARG A 31 -12.01 3.42 -6.93
N CYS A 32 -12.24 2.40 -7.75
CA CYS A 32 -12.05 2.49 -9.19
C CYS A 32 -13.39 2.51 -9.91
N TYR A 33 -13.60 3.55 -10.70
CA TYR A 33 -14.80 3.73 -11.52
C TYR A 33 -14.68 3.04 -12.89
N GLY A 34 -13.47 2.65 -13.29
CA GLY A 34 -13.21 1.86 -14.49
C GLY A 34 -12.20 2.51 -15.44
N LEU A 35 -12.31 2.18 -16.73
CA LEU A 35 -11.42 2.69 -17.78
C LEU A 35 -12.16 3.71 -18.65
N THR A 36 -11.45 4.74 -19.08
CA THR A 36 -11.86 5.61 -20.18
C THR A 36 -10.82 5.56 -21.30
N LYS A 37 -11.23 5.93 -22.51
CA LYS A 37 -10.38 5.96 -23.69
C LYS A 37 -10.27 7.41 -24.17
N LEU A 38 -9.05 7.86 -24.42
CA LEU A 38 -8.83 9.13 -25.10
C LEU A 38 -8.57 8.84 -26.58
N GLU A 39 -9.42 9.36 -27.45
CA GLU A 39 -9.20 9.30 -28.89
C GLU A 39 -8.12 10.33 -29.25
N SER A 40 -6.90 9.84 -29.48
CA SER A 40 -5.78 10.62 -30.00
C SER A 40 -5.14 9.87 -31.16
N ASP A 41 -4.70 10.60 -32.18
CA ASP A 41 -4.21 10.08 -33.45
C ASP A 41 -3.30 8.84 -33.30
N ASN A 42 -3.73 7.73 -33.91
CA ASN A 42 -3.04 6.45 -34.07
C ASN A 42 -2.67 5.61 -32.83
N HIS A 43 -3.05 5.99 -31.61
CA HIS A 43 -2.79 5.16 -30.41
C HIS A 43 -4.03 5.02 -29.50
N ASN A 44 -4.44 3.77 -29.23
CA ASN A 44 -5.47 3.45 -28.25
C ASN A 44 -4.91 3.61 -26.82
N ASN A 45 -5.02 4.81 -26.27
CA ASN A 45 -4.62 5.09 -24.88
C ASN A 45 -5.81 4.93 -23.93
N TYR A 46 -5.68 4.04 -22.95
CA TYR A 46 -6.66 3.85 -21.87
C TYR A 46 -6.18 4.54 -20.61
N TRP A 47 -7.12 5.08 -19.85
CA TRP A 47 -6.89 5.79 -18.59
C TRP A 47 -7.75 5.16 -17.50
N LEU A 48 -7.16 4.96 -16.32
CA LEU A 48 -7.88 4.51 -15.14
C LEU A 48 -8.59 5.69 -14.48
N VAL A 49 -9.88 5.54 -14.21
CA VAL A 49 -10.70 6.52 -13.51
C VAL A 49 -10.88 6.05 -12.08
N MET A 50 -10.30 6.77 -11.13
CA MET A 50 -10.32 6.43 -9.70
C MET A 50 -10.86 7.58 -8.86
N GLU A 51 -11.25 7.26 -7.63
CA GLU A 51 -11.52 8.25 -6.59
C GLU A 51 -10.30 9.17 -6.39
N TYR A 52 -10.58 10.47 -6.28
CA TYR A 52 -9.55 11.47 -6.10
C TYR A 52 -9.24 11.63 -4.61
N ALA A 53 -7.99 11.33 -4.23
CA ALA A 53 -7.46 11.63 -2.90
C ALA A 53 -6.68 12.96 -2.93
N ASP A 54 -7.25 13.99 -2.32
CA ASP A 54 -6.71 15.36 -2.31
C ASP A 54 -5.57 15.57 -1.30
N GLY A 55 -5.35 14.62 -0.39
CA GLY A 55 -4.28 14.64 0.62
C GLY A 55 -2.87 14.33 0.12
N GLY A 56 -2.72 13.93 -1.15
CA GLY A 56 -1.46 13.44 -1.71
C GLY A 56 -1.07 12.05 -1.17
N SER A 57 0.19 11.64 -1.36
CA SER A 57 0.67 10.36 -0.83
C SER A 57 0.89 10.42 0.68
N LEU A 58 0.73 9.27 1.35
CA LEU A 58 1.03 9.12 2.78
C LEU A 58 2.44 9.60 3.12
N ARG A 59 3.43 9.28 2.27
CA ARG A 59 4.82 9.76 2.42
C ARG A 59 4.90 11.28 2.43
N SER A 60 4.34 11.96 1.44
CA SER A 60 4.38 13.42 1.38
C SER A 60 3.64 14.06 2.56
N TYR A 61 2.53 13.45 2.97
CA TYR A 61 1.77 13.89 4.13
C TYR A 61 2.58 13.76 5.43
N LEU A 62 3.20 12.59 5.67
CA LEU A 62 4.02 12.34 6.85
C LEU A 62 5.25 13.25 6.87
N LYS A 63 5.97 13.40 5.75
CA LYS A 63 7.13 14.31 5.67
C LYS A 63 6.78 15.75 6.06
N LYS A 64 5.58 16.22 5.72
CA LYS A 64 5.12 17.58 6.02
C LYS A 64 4.60 17.74 7.46
N ASN A 65 3.98 16.70 8.03
CA ASN A 65 3.19 16.82 9.25
C ASN A 65 3.71 16.00 10.43
N PHE A 66 4.81 15.25 10.31
CA PHE A 66 5.26 14.30 11.32
C PHE A 66 5.34 14.86 12.75
N SER A 67 5.84 16.08 12.91
CA SER A 67 5.98 16.76 14.21
C SER A 67 4.66 17.26 14.80
N ARG A 68 3.61 17.38 13.98
CA ARG A 68 2.28 17.83 14.39
C ARG A 68 1.34 16.67 14.73
N LEU A 69 1.65 15.47 14.24
CA LEU A 69 0.85 14.28 14.47
C LEU A 69 1.11 13.72 15.87
N THR A 70 0.02 13.51 16.61
CA THR A 70 0.06 12.77 17.87
C THR A 70 0.28 11.28 17.60
N TRP A 71 0.56 10.51 18.65
CA TRP A 71 0.61 9.05 18.54
C TRP A 71 -0.75 8.45 18.19
N ASP A 72 -1.86 9.05 18.66
CA ASP A 72 -3.20 8.61 18.31
C ASP A 72 -3.51 8.83 16.83
N ASP A 73 -3.05 9.94 16.23
CA ASP A 73 -3.19 10.17 14.79
C ASP A 73 -2.43 9.09 13.99
N LYS A 74 -1.20 8.78 14.40
CA LYS A 74 -0.35 7.75 13.77
C LYS A 74 -0.96 6.36 13.93
N TYR A 75 -1.53 6.07 15.10
CA TYR A 75 -2.28 4.85 15.36
C TYR A 75 -3.44 4.70 14.39
N ASN A 76 -4.28 5.74 14.28
CA ASN A 76 -5.46 5.72 13.42
C ASN A 76 -5.09 5.49 11.96
N MET A 77 -4.00 6.11 11.48
CA MET A 77 -3.49 5.84 10.13
C MET A 77 -3.05 4.38 9.96
N ALA A 78 -2.28 3.84 10.91
CA ALA A 78 -1.85 2.44 10.87
C ALA A 78 -3.04 1.47 10.93
N TYR A 79 -4.03 1.78 11.76
CA TYR A 79 -5.27 1.02 11.90
C TYR A 79 -6.04 1.00 10.57
N GLN A 80 -6.26 2.14 9.93
CA GLN A 80 -6.95 2.22 8.63
C GLN A 80 -6.24 1.39 7.54
N LEU A 81 -4.90 1.45 7.48
CA LEU A 81 -4.12 0.60 6.59
C LEU A 81 -4.30 -0.88 6.91
N SER A 82 -4.33 -1.23 8.20
CA SER A 82 -4.54 -2.61 8.64
C SER A 82 -5.93 -3.14 8.27
N CYS A 83 -6.97 -2.29 8.33
CA CYS A 83 -8.33 -2.61 7.89
C CYS A 83 -8.36 -2.90 6.39
N ALA A 84 -7.73 -2.04 5.57
CA ALA A 84 -7.64 -2.25 4.12
C ALA A 84 -6.93 -3.57 3.78
N VAL A 85 -5.78 -3.84 4.42
CA VAL A 85 -5.02 -5.09 4.21
C VAL A 85 -5.83 -6.31 4.65
N SER A 86 -6.57 -6.21 5.76
CA SER A 86 -7.43 -7.29 6.20
C SER A 86 -8.58 -7.56 5.25
N CYS A 87 -9.18 -6.52 4.67
CA CYS A 87 -10.21 -6.68 3.65
C CYS A 87 -9.65 -7.46 2.46
N LEU A 88 -8.47 -7.10 1.96
CA LEU A 88 -7.79 -7.84 0.89
C LEU A 88 -7.54 -9.31 1.28
N HIS A 89 -7.01 -9.54 2.47
CA HIS A 89 -6.70 -10.90 2.93
C HIS A 89 -7.94 -11.78 3.11
N ASN A 90 -9.08 -11.22 3.55
CA ASN A 90 -10.36 -11.94 3.65
C ASN A 90 -10.85 -12.43 2.28
N GLU A 91 -10.58 -11.66 1.23
CA GLU A 91 -10.88 -12.03 -0.16
C GLU A 91 -9.76 -12.88 -0.82
N GLY A 92 -8.76 -13.31 -0.05
CA GLY A 92 -7.64 -14.12 -0.56
C GLY A 92 -6.67 -13.34 -1.46
N ILE A 93 -6.68 -12.02 -1.39
CA ILE A 93 -5.84 -11.11 -2.18
C ILE A 93 -4.62 -10.68 -1.35
N VAL A 94 -3.44 -10.78 -1.95
CA VAL A 94 -2.19 -10.23 -1.38
C VAL A 94 -1.83 -8.96 -2.15
N HIS A 95 -1.67 -7.83 -1.45
CA HIS A 95 -1.36 -6.53 -2.07
C HIS A 95 -0.02 -6.53 -2.82
N ARG A 96 0.99 -7.24 -2.30
CA ARG A 96 2.36 -7.43 -2.85
C ARG A 96 3.25 -6.20 -2.89
N ASP A 97 2.69 -5.00 -2.94
CA ASP A 97 3.47 -3.75 -3.03
C ASP A 97 2.99 -2.73 -1.99
N LEU A 98 2.87 -3.14 -0.73
CA LEU A 98 2.42 -2.24 0.34
C LEU A 98 3.59 -1.35 0.79
N HIS A 99 3.67 -0.13 0.27
CA HIS A 99 4.69 0.85 0.64
C HIS A 99 4.16 2.29 0.62
N SER A 100 4.87 3.21 1.25
CA SER A 100 4.48 4.63 1.31
C SER A 100 4.90 5.44 0.07
N GLY A 101 5.59 4.82 -0.89
CA GLY A 101 6.12 5.49 -2.09
C GLY A 101 7.62 5.84 -2.04
N GLU A 102 8.42 5.19 -1.19
CA GLU A 102 9.89 5.27 -1.27
C GLU A 102 10.41 4.48 -2.48
N GLU A 103 11.42 5.03 -3.17
CA GLU A 103 12.16 4.28 -4.19
C GLU A 103 13.02 3.23 -3.50
N TYR A 104 13.06 2.02 -4.05
CA TYR A 104 13.90 0.94 -3.57
C TYR A 104 14.74 0.42 -4.72
N ASP A 105 15.98 0.03 -4.41
CA ASP A 105 16.87 -0.59 -5.37
C ASP A 105 17.29 -1.99 -4.88
N VAL A 106 18.10 -2.67 -5.71
CA VAL A 106 18.61 -4.00 -5.40
C VAL A 106 19.53 -3.98 -4.16
N GLY A 107 20.20 -2.86 -3.89
CA GLY A 107 21.04 -2.70 -2.71
C GLY A 107 20.22 -2.77 -1.43
N LEU A 108 19.12 -2.01 -1.36
CA LEU A 108 18.21 -2.05 -0.22
C LEU A 108 17.59 -3.44 -0.02
N ALA A 109 17.23 -4.13 -1.11
CA ALA A 109 16.72 -5.50 -1.02
C ALA A 109 17.76 -6.48 -0.45
N LEU A 110 19.03 -6.34 -0.83
CA LEU A 110 20.14 -7.11 -0.28
C LEU A 110 20.35 -6.82 1.21
N ASP A 111 20.36 -5.56 1.60
CA ASP A 111 20.51 -5.15 3.00
C ASP A 111 19.40 -5.75 3.88
N ILE A 112 18.14 -5.64 3.44
CA ILE A 112 16.98 -6.22 4.14
C ILE A 112 17.12 -7.75 4.24
N SER A 113 17.60 -8.42 3.19
CA SER A 113 17.82 -9.86 3.18
C SER A 113 18.91 -10.31 4.18
N GLN A 114 19.86 -9.42 4.47
CA GLN A 114 20.92 -9.62 5.48
C GLN A 114 20.47 -9.26 6.89
N GLY A 115 19.20 -8.89 7.08
CA GLY A 115 18.63 -8.57 8.39
C GLY A 115 18.73 -7.09 8.77
N ILE A 116 19.13 -6.20 7.85
CA ILE A 116 19.05 -4.77 8.11
C ILE A 116 17.59 -4.38 8.30
N ARG A 117 17.33 -3.64 9.38
CA ARG A 117 16.02 -3.10 9.75
C ARG A 117 16.20 -1.65 10.20
N GLU A 118 15.10 -0.90 10.19
CA GLU A 118 15.11 0.48 10.64
C GLU A 118 15.50 0.58 12.11
N THR A 119 16.16 1.68 12.47
CA THR A 119 16.43 2.02 13.86
C THR A 119 15.15 2.50 14.54
N VAL A 120 15.03 2.25 15.85
CA VAL A 120 13.89 2.75 16.63
C VAL A 120 13.86 4.27 16.57
N VAL A 121 12.74 4.82 16.11
CA VAL A 121 12.53 6.27 16.12
C VAL A 121 12.37 6.73 17.59
N PRO A 122 13.10 7.77 18.03
CA PRO A 122 12.97 8.30 19.38
C PRO A 122 11.51 8.60 19.75
N ASP A 123 11.18 8.41 21.03
CA ASP A 123 9.84 8.63 21.60
C ASP A 123 8.72 7.72 21.05
N THR A 124 9.08 6.65 20.33
CA THR A 124 8.11 5.62 19.93
C THR A 124 7.63 4.80 21.13
N PRO A 125 6.31 4.67 21.37
CA PRO A 125 5.82 3.89 22.48
C PRO A 125 6.16 2.41 22.29
N ASN A 126 6.54 1.73 23.38
CA ASN A 126 7.04 0.35 23.35
C ASN A 126 6.10 -0.64 22.67
N GLU A 127 4.78 -0.45 22.78
CA GLU A 127 3.81 -1.33 22.11
C GLU A 127 3.93 -1.27 20.59
N TYR A 128 4.19 -0.09 20.00
CA TYR A 128 4.44 0.04 18.56
C TYR A 128 5.72 -0.68 18.15
N ILE A 129 6.78 -0.50 18.94
CA ILE A 129 8.07 -1.16 18.72
C ILE A 129 7.87 -2.68 18.65
N LYS A 130 7.15 -3.25 19.61
CA LYS A 130 6.84 -4.69 19.62
C LYS A 130 6.08 -5.13 18.37
N ILE A 131 5.09 -4.35 17.92
CA ILE A 131 4.28 -4.70 16.76
C ILE A 131 5.14 -4.76 15.49
N TYR A 132 5.83 -3.68 15.12
CA TYR A 132 6.54 -3.66 13.84
C TYR A 132 7.79 -4.56 13.84
N THR A 133 8.45 -4.74 14.99
CA THR A 133 9.58 -5.68 15.09
C THR A 133 9.13 -7.14 14.94
N LYS A 134 7.95 -7.49 15.46
CA LYS A 134 7.36 -8.83 15.25
C LYS A 134 6.98 -9.05 13.78
N CYS A 135 6.54 -8.02 13.07
CA CYS A 135 6.28 -8.09 11.62
C CYS A 135 7.54 -8.35 10.78
N TRP A 136 8.73 -8.09 11.32
CA TRP A 136 10.02 -8.21 10.65
C TRP A 136 10.70 -9.58 10.79
N ASP A 137 10.05 -10.52 11.47
CA ASP A 137 10.60 -11.86 11.72
C ASP A 137 11.07 -12.52 10.41
N GLY A 138 12.26 -13.11 10.43
CA GLY A 138 12.84 -13.77 9.27
C GLY A 138 12.01 -14.96 8.80
N GLU A 139 11.35 -15.64 9.74
CA GLU A 139 10.44 -16.76 9.48
C GLU A 139 9.01 -16.23 9.28
N PRO A 140 8.42 -16.36 8.07
CA PRO A 140 7.08 -15.85 7.79
C PRO A 140 6.00 -16.37 8.75
N ASP A 141 6.10 -17.61 9.22
CA ASP A 141 5.12 -18.23 10.11
C ASP A 141 5.14 -17.62 11.54
N ASN A 142 6.24 -16.97 11.93
CA ASN A 142 6.34 -16.27 13.21
C ASN A 142 5.73 -14.86 13.16
N ARG A 143 5.51 -14.32 11.95
CA ARG A 143 4.94 -12.98 11.77
C ARG A 143 3.47 -12.99 12.20
N PRO A 144 2.98 -11.89 12.78
CA PRO A 144 1.60 -11.80 13.18
C PRO A 144 0.68 -11.77 11.96
N THR A 145 -0.49 -12.38 12.07
CA THR A 145 -1.55 -12.19 11.08
C THR A 145 -2.27 -10.87 11.31
N ILE A 146 -2.89 -10.34 10.26
CA ILE A 146 -3.62 -9.07 10.34
C ILE A 146 -4.76 -9.10 11.37
N TYR A 147 -5.32 -10.28 11.65
CA TYR A 147 -6.39 -10.50 12.62
C TYR A 147 -5.94 -10.43 14.08
N GLN A 148 -4.63 -10.35 14.36
CA GLN A 148 -4.11 -10.28 15.74
C GLN A 148 -4.25 -8.89 16.37
N TYR A 149 -4.54 -7.86 15.57
CA TYR A 149 -4.52 -6.45 16.02
C TYR A 149 -5.80 -5.68 15.66
N GLN A 150 -6.88 -6.41 15.37
CA GLN A 150 -8.21 -5.86 15.10
C GLN A 150 -9.08 -5.76 16.35
#